data_AF-A0A955EF30-F1
#
_entry.id   AF-A0A955EF30-F1
#
_cell.length_a   1.000
_cell.length_b   1.000
_cell.length_c   1.000
_cell.angle_alpha   90.00
_cell.angle_beta   90.00
_cell.angle_gamma   90.00
#
_symmetry.space_group_name_H-M   'P 1'
#
loop_
_entity.id
_entity.type
_entity.pdbx_description
1 polymer ?
#
loop_
_entity_poly.entity_id
_entity_poly.type
_entity_poly.pdbx_seq_one_letter_code
_entity_poly.pdbx_strand_id
1 'polypeptide(L)'
;MNDEMYTGDKSRLIVYRPIAESLIDSDYLQEQWPHNPELYAQAVQRREQLLTVETVLDKAKSGDPIESLITNGEVTHNEAISMFSALSDVLSDTSYQRLALYLPFELLPHADWETDDPELDSAVSSFRESYLDAWQQLLSTQDVRANFVDGDVSEAELEDESMPRVVKAAHLIPILVDHGWIKAEQIQNFARTISDPVLKQSIDEALMVLGDMGQVESSPDNLIPEDNSESAHPQSFTGIIRSIKAMLSDEHQELPCDLPPRRRWWLIQQKLLQFVEITAGDLTQLLQSGELTAPRLRNALFNKSPLHNRVYLESLRQHAVIHKGDISREQVVADVRTLLSDSELDADSREQVNKTIRHMVSVGALDYSAVSDLGIYFSNLRSHVSPETDLAREIAHATTLLQNVRKLPEIGKHVLQMAALGGSRVKGYGEPNSDVDITLFIAPETPLGRRGEITEAITQLFAYYGEEQPILIWLQEQQGYYSIHDFKDGEPHTADPYWSHLIFNTVYIGEDSTIQTVQSKLLPGYFFASDAVDPNTLDRGFILERLEQDYLQYRLMHKGYRRHMPPQGTPEWEHKAAVDGDSVFWDAGYRRLATATYLQTVFVPQLH
;
A
#
# COMPACT_ATOMS: atom_id res chain seq x y z
N MET A 1 43.27 -18.97 -17.39
CA MET A 1 42.45 -19.12 -18.60
C MET A 1 42.09 -17.71 -19.02
N ASN A 2 42.42 -17.35 -20.26
CA ASN A 2 42.62 -15.97 -20.70
C ASN A 2 41.40 -15.06 -20.55
N ASP A 3 41.61 -13.92 -19.89
CA ASP A 3 40.86 -12.69 -20.07
C ASP A 3 41.09 -12.17 -21.50
N GLU A 4 40.26 -12.61 -22.44
CA GLU A 4 40.02 -11.83 -23.66
C GLU A 4 38.88 -10.86 -23.38
N MET A 5 39.25 -9.62 -23.08
CA MET A 5 38.33 -8.47 -23.07
C MET A 5 37.64 -8.38 -24.43
N TYR A 6 36.38 -8.81 -24.44
CA TYR A 6 35.41 -8.50 -25.47
C TYR A 6 35.22 -6.97 -25.49
N THR A 7 35.84 -6.27 -26.45
CA THR A 7 35.54 -4.87 -26.79
C THR A 7 34.45 -4.77 -27.86
N GLY A 8 33.49 -5.69 -27.83
CA GLY A 8 32.27 -5.61 -28.62
C GLY A 8 31.34 -4.59 -27.98
N ASP A 9 30.87 -3.66 -28.81
CA ASP A 9 29.91 -2.59 -28.52
C ASP A 9 28.98 -2.93 -27.34
N LYS A 10 29.30 -2.40 -26.15
CA LYS A 10 28.41 -2.53 -24.99
C LYS A 10 27.26 -1.58 -25.26
N SER A 11 26.25 -2.05 -25.99
CA SER A 11 24.92 -1.43 -25.98
C SER A 11 24.51 -1.33 -24.51
N ARG A 12 24.69 -0.14 -23.94
CA ARG A 12 24.40 0.13 -22.53
C ARG A 12 22.90 -0.02 -22.39
N LEU A 13 22.46 -1.03 -21.65
CA LEU A 13 21.04 -1.14 -21.29
C LEU A 13 20.64 0.13 -20.53
N ILE A 14 19.50 0.69 -20.89
CA ILE A 14 18.91 1.85 -20.24
C ILE A 14 17.86 1.36 -19.25
N VAL A 15 17.67 2.13 -18.18
CA VAL A 15 16.66 1.88 -17.16
C VAL A 15 15.60 2.97 -17.26
N TYR A 16 14.35 2.55 -17.42
CA TYR A 16 13.18 3.42 -17.44
C TYR A 16 12.40 3.18 -16.14
N ARG A 17 11.93 4.27 -15.52
CA ARG A 17 11.06 4.20 -14.34
C ARG A 17 9.68 3.62 -14.72
N PRO A 18 8.82 3.28 -13.75
CA PRO A 18 7.47 2.80 -14.02
C PRO A 18 6.67 3.74 -14.93
N ILE A 19 5.81 3.18 -15.77
CA ILE A 19 5.00 3.96 -16.72
C ILE A 19 3.98 4.81 -15.96
N ALA A 20 3.33 4.28 -14.92
CA ALA A 20 2.41 5.04 -14.07
C ALA A 20 3.05 6.32 -13.53
N GLU A 21 4.28 6.22 -13.05
CA GLU A 21 5.06 7.36 -12.55
C GLU A 21 5.50 8.32 -13.67
N SER A 22 5.72 7.78 -14.87
CA SER A 22 6.15 8.57 -16.03
C SER A 22 5.01 9.34 -16.69
N LEU A 23 3.77 8.84 -16.59
CA LEU A 23 2.59 9.45 -17.17
C LEU A 23 2.18 10.77 -16.49
N ILE A 24 2.64 11.03 -15.28
CA ILE A 24 2.40 12.31 -14.60
C ILE A 24 3.57 13.30 -14.76
N ASP A 25 4.63 12.90 -15.48
CA ASP A 25 5.77 13.76 -15.79
C ASP A 25 5.65 14.31 -17.21
N SER A 26 5.28 15.58 -17.27
CA SER A 26 5.11 16.33 -18.52
C SER A 26 6.34 16.32 -19.42
N ASP A 27 7.54 16.36 -18.84
CA ASP A 27 8.79 16.46 -19.62
C ASP A 27 9.07 15.11 -20.31
N TYR A 28 8.89 14.02 -19.56
CA TYR A 28 8.98 12.67 -20.12
C TYR A 28 7.95 12.43 -21.22
N LEU A 29 6.70 12.83 -21.00
CA LEU A 29 5.66 12.67 -22.00
C LEU A 29 5.94 13.48 -23.26
N GLN A 30 6.46 14.69 -23.13
CA GLN A 30 6.83 15.50 -24.29
C GLN A 30 7.98 14.86 -25.08
N GLU A 31 8.92 14.19 -24.42
CA GLU A 31 10.00 13.47 -25.07
C GLU A 31 9.52 12.18 -25.77
N GLN A 32 8.73 11.36 -25.08
CA GLN A 32 8.33 10.02 -25.54
C GLN A 32 7.08 10.04 -26.44
N TRP A 33 6.19 11.00 -26.23
CA TRP A 33 4.91 11.13 -26.94
C TRP A 33 4.66 12.57 -27.47
N PRO A 34 5.59 13.17 -28.23
CA PRO A 34 5.54 14.58 -28.64
C PRO A 34 4.35 14.98 -29.52
N HIS A 35 3.59 14.00 -30.04
CA HIS A 35 2.50 14.21 -30.99
C HIS A 35 1.11 13.87 -30.43
N ASN A 36 0.97 13.74 -29.12
CA ASN A 36 -0.30 13.46 -28.48
C ASN A 36 -0.70 14.57 -27.48
N PRO A 37 -1.34 15.66 -27.95
CA PRO A 37 -1.68 16.81 -27.11
C PRO A 37 -2.76 16.47 -26.06
N GLU A 38 -3.62 15.50 -26.33
CA GLU A 38 -4.65 15.05 -25.39
C GLU A 38 -4.01 14.31 -24.21
N LEU A 39 -3.11 13.35 -24.49
CA LEU A 39 -2.33 12.66 -23.46
C LEU A 39 -1.59 13.66 -22.56
N TYR A 40 -0.91 14.64 -23.17
CA TYR A 40 -0.20 15.68 -22.44
C TYR A 40 -1.13 16.52 -21.55
N ALA A 41 -2.30 16.91 -22.05
CA ALA A 41 -3.28 17.69 -21.28
C ALA A 41 -3.79 16.92 -20.05
N GLN A 42 -4.17 15.64 -20.22
CA GLN A 42 -4.62 14.81 -19.11
C GLN A 42 -3.53 14.60 -18.05
N ALA A 43 -2.29 14.38 -18.48
CA ALA A 43 -1.15 14.23 -17.58
C ALA A 43 -0.84 15.49 -16.77
N VAL A 44 -0.86 16.66 -17.41
CA VAL A 44 -0.66 17.95 -16.73
C VAL A 44 -1.79 18.18 -15.72
N GLN A 45 -3.04 17.96 -16.12
CA GLN A 45 -4.18 18.07 -15.20
C GLN A 45 -4.03 17.15 -13.99
N ARG A 46 -3.67 15.88 -14.22
CA ARG A 46 -3.46 14.92 -13.13
C ARG A 46 -2.33 15.33 -12.19
N ARG A 47 -1.23 15.85 -12.72
CA ARG A 47 -0.10 16.37 -11.94
C ARG A 47 -0.52 17.57 -11.10
N GLU A 48 -1.27 18.50 -11.67
CA GLU A 48 -1.79 19.68 -10.94
C GLU A 48 -2.73 19.28 -9.80
N GLN A 49 -3.62 18.31 -10.04
CA GLN A 49 -4.49 17.73 -9.01
C GLN A 49 -3.66 17.11 -7.88
N LEU A 50 -2.67 16.29 -8.20
CA LEU A 50 -1.77 15.68 -7.21
C LEU A 50 -1.07 16.75 -6.35
N LEU A 51 -0.38 17.72 -6.98
CA LEU A 51 0.40 18.73 -6.27
C LEU A 51 -0.48 19.60 -5.35
N THR A 52 -1.69 19.93 -5.81
CA THR A 52 -2.64 20.72 -5.04
C THR A 52 -3.10 19.98 -3.79
N VAL A 53 -3.45 18.70 -3.93
CA VAL A 53 -3.87 17.86 -2.80
C VAL A 53 -2.71 17.59 -1.85
N GLU A 54 -1.52 17.26 -2.36
CA GLU A 54 -0.32 17.02 -1.55
C GLU A 54 0.06 18.23 -0.69
N THR A 55 -0.07 19.45 -1.23
CA THR A 55 0.22 20.68 -0.49
C THR A 55 -0.61 20.78 0.80
N VAL A 56 -1.88 20.39 0.76
CA VAL A 56 -2.75 20.39 1.95
C VAL A 56 -2.48 19.16 2.82
N LEU A 57 -2.29 17.97 2.24
CA LEU A 57 -1.96 16.75 2.99
C LEU A 57 -0.67 16.88 3.80
N ASP A 58 0.30 17.65 3.30
CA ASP A 58 1.57 17.90 3.98
C ASP A 58 1.45 18.83 5.19
N LYS A 59 0.39 19.64 5.23
CA LYS A 59 0.03 20.52 6.35
C LYS A 59 -0.87 19.79 7.35
N ALA A 60 -1.79 18.95 6.87
CA ALA A 60 -2.71 18.14 7.67
C ALA A 60 -2.05 16.93 8.39
N LYS A 61 -0.77 17.03 8.76
CA LYS A 61 -0.01 15.94 9.41
C LYS A 61 -0.38 15.73 10.88
N SER A 62 -1.12 16.65 11.48
CA SER A 62 -1.51 16.63 12.89
C SER A 62 -2.76 15.81 13.19
N GLY A 63 -3.49 15.32 12.17
CA GLY A 63 -4.81 14.73 12.38
C GLY A 63 -5.88 15.76 12.74
N ASP A 64 -5.57 17.05 12.61
CA ASP A 64 -6.53 18.12 12.83
C ASP A 64 -7.51 18.20 11.64
N PRO A 65 -8.81 18.41 11.90
CA PRO A 65 -9.80 18.64 10.86
C PRO A 65 -9.45 19.86 9.98
N ILE A 66 -9.78 19.79 8.70
CA ILE A 66 -9.47 20.81 7.70
C ILE A 66 -9.99 22.19 8.08
N GLU A 67 -11.15 22.25 8.75
CA GLU A 67 -11.76 23.48 9.26
C GLU A 67 -10.86 24.18 10.28
N SER A 68 -10.23 23.39 11.16
CA SER A 68 -9.29 23.90 12.16
C SER A 68 -8.01 24.40 11.50
N LEU A 69 -7.48 23.67 10.52
CA LEU A 69 -6.29 24.07 9.76
C LEU A 69 -6.51 25.39 9.00
N ILE A 70 -7.70 25.58 8.43
CA ILE A 70 -8.08 26.82 7.74
C ILE A 70 -8.25 27.96 8.73
N THR A 71 -8.99 27.73 9.82
CA THR A 71 -9.23 28.74 10.88
C THR A 71 -7.93 29.22 11.53
N ASN A 72 -6.97 28.31 11.72
CA ASN A 72 -5.66 28.60 12.29
C ASN A 72 -4.69 29.22 11.27
N GLY A 73 -5.08 29.31 9.99
CA GLY A 73 -4.25 29.87 8.92
C GLY A 73 -3.09 28.99 8.47
N GLU A 74 -3.11 27.70 8.84
CA GLU A 74 -2.12 26.71 8.39
C GLU A 74 -2.37 26.36 6.91
N VAL A 75 -3.65 26.22 6.55
CA VAL A 75 -4.14 26.10 5.18
C VAL A 75 -4.86 27.40 4.81
N THR A 76 -4.46 28.02 3.71
CA THR A 76 -5.14 29.23 3.21
C THR A 76 -6.44 28.86 2.51
N HIS A 77 -7.38 29.82 2.43
CA HIS A 77 -8.64 29.62 1.70
C HIS A 77 -8.39 29.20 0.24
N ASN A 78 -7.42 29.81 -0.45
CA ASN A 78 -7.09 29.48 -1.83
C ASN A 78 -6.55 28.06 -2.00
N GLU A 79 -5.73 27.59 -1.05
CA GLU A 79 -5.24 26.20 -1.06
C GLU A 79 -6.39 25.22 -0.83
N ALA A 80 -7.31 25.52 0.09
CA ALA A 80 -8.50 24.70 0.33
C ALA A 80 -9.46 24.68 -0.87
N ILE A 81 -9.75 25.84 -1.48
CA ILE A 81 -10.56 25.95 -2.71
C ILE A 81 -9.96 25.08 -3.82
N SER A 82 -8.66 25.21 -4.04
CA SER A 82 -7.96 24.49 -5.11
C SER A 82 -7.99 22.98 -4.84
N MET A 83 -7.76 22.56 -3.59
CA MET A 83 -7.85 21.14 -3.20
C MET A 83 -9.24 20.57 -3.39
N PHE A 84 -10.28 21.23 -2.87
CA PHE A 84 -11.66 20.75 -2.99
C PHE A 84 -12.09 20.68 -4.45
N SER A 85 -11.76 21.68 -5.27
CA SER A 85 -12.03 21.68 -6.72
C SER A 85 -11.32 20.52 -7.42
N ALA A 86 -10.04 20.31 -7.13
CA ALA A 86 -9.27 19.21 -7.71
C ALA A 86 -9.84 17.83 -7.33
N LEU A 87 -10.28 17.66 -6.08
CA LEU A 87 -10.92 16.42 -5.63
C LEU A 87 -12.30 16.21 -6.28
N SER A 88 -13.11 17.26 -6.41
CA SER A 88 -14.40 17.21 -7.14
C SER A 88 -14.20 16.75 -8.58
N ASP A 89 -13.22 17.33 -9.27
CA ASP A 89 -12.92 17.00 -10.66
C ASP A 89 -12.53 15.52 -10.82
N VAL A 90 -11.70 15.00 -9.91
CA VAL A 90 -11.31 13.57 -9.95
C VAL A 90 -12.49 12.66 -9.64
N LEU A 91 -13.29 12.98 -8.62
CA LEU A 91 -14.42 12.15 -8.20
C LEU A 91 -15.60 12.17 -9.18
N SER A 92 -15.69 13.22 -10.01
CA SER A 92 -16.68 13.32 -11.09
C SER A 92 -16.42 12.34 -12.24
N ASP A 93 -15.18 11.86 -12.41
CA ASP A 93 -14.87 10.77 -13.34
C ASP A 93 -15.21 9.42 -12.68
N THR A 94 -16.15 8.68 -13.28
CA THR A 94 -16.61 7.37 -12.80
C THR A 94 -15.49 6.36 -12.61
N SER A 95 -14.40 6.48 -13.38
CA SER A 95 -13.24 5.60 -13.28
C SER A 95 -12.36 5.86 -12.07
N TYR A 96 -12.47 7.04 -11.44
CA TYR A 96 -11.64 7.44 -10.30
C TYR A 96 -12.41 7.61 -8.98
N GLN A 97 -13.71 7.25 -8.96
CA GLN A 97 -14.57 7.35 -7.77
C GLN A 97 -14.02 6.61 -6.56
N ARG A 98 -13.26 5.52 -6.76
CA ARG A 98 -12.61 4.74 -5.69
C ARG A 98 -11.66 5.57 -4.81
N LEU A 99 -11.20 6.74 -5.28
CA LEU A 99 -10.47 7.70 -4.43
C LEU A 99 -11.25 8.05 -3.14
N ALA A 100 -12.59 8.08 -3.19
CA ALA A 100 -13.43 8.38 -2.03
C ALA A 100 -13.18 7.43 -0.85
N LEU A 101 -12.78 6.18 -1.11
CA LEU A 101 -12.45 5.19 -0.09
C LEU A 101 -11.22 5.58 0.74
N TYR A 102 -10.29 6.33 0.16
CA TYR A 102 -8.97 6.59 0.71
C TYR A 102 -8.78 8.00 1.28
N LEU A 103 -9.69 8.94 1.02
CA LEU A 103 -9.57 10.32 1.52
C LEU A 103 -9.47 10.34 3.06
N PRO A 104 -8.50 11.07 3.64
CA PRO A 104 -8.43 11.24 5.10
C PRO A 104 -9.73 11.84 5.61
N PHE A 105 -10.23 11.33 6.73
CA PHE A 105 -11.49 11.81 7.30
C PHE A 105 -11.39 13.26 7.74
N GLU A 106 -10.21 13.69 8.16
CA GLU A 106 -9.92 15.06 8.54
C GLU A 106 -10.06 16.06 7.38
N LEU A 107 -10.08 15.59 6.13
CA LEU A 107 -10.35 16.42 4.96
C LEU A 107 -11.83 16.52 4.59
N LEU A 108 -12.71 15.80 5.29
CA LEU A 108 -14.15 15.89 5.08
C LEU A 108 -14.69 17.00 6.00
N PRO A 109 -15.13 18.15 5.48
CA PRO A 109 -15.69 19.19 6.33
C PRO A 109 -17.07 18.79 6.88
N HIS A 110 -17.35 19.10 8.13
CA HIS A 110 -18.66 18.91 8.73
C HIS A 110 -19.76 19.67 7.96
N ALA A 111 -20.97 19.11 7.96
CA ALA A 111 -22.12 19.67 7.24
C ALA A 111 -22.54 21.06 7.71
N ASP A 112 -22.32 21.35 9.00
CA ASP A 112 -22.63 22.61 9.67
C ASP A 112 -21.44 23.59 9.71
N TRP A 113 -20.32 23.26 9.07
CA TRP A 113 -19.22 24.21 8.91
C TRP A 113 -19.62 25.34 7.96
N GLU A 114 -19.61 26.56 8.47
CA GLU A 114 -19.89 27.79 7.73
C GLU A 114 -18.59 28.59 7.53
N THR A 115 -18.40 29.13 6.33
CA THR A 115 -17.30 30.05 6.00
C THR A 115 -17.85 31.38 5.48
N ASP A 116 -17.19 32.48 5.85
CA ASP A 116 -17.52 33.82 5.35
C ASP A 116 -17.05 34.03 3.88
N ASP A 117 -16.31 33.06 3.32
CA ASP A 117 -15.78 33.09 1.96
C ASP A 117 -16.70 32.31 0.98
N PRO A 118 -17.42 33.01 0.08
CA PRO A 118 -18.36 32.36 -0.83
C PRO A 118 -17.71 31.40 -1.83
N GLU A 119 -16.45 31.63 -2.20
CA GLU A 119 -15.74 30.74 -3.14
C GLU A 119 -15.37 29.42 -2.45
N LEU A 120 -14.93 29.50 -1.19
CA LEU A 120 -14.67 28.32 -0.37
C LEU A 120 -15.94 27.53 -0.09
N ASP A 121 -17.03 28.20 0.26
CA ASP A 121 -18.35 27.56 0.49
C ASP A 121 -18.83 26.80 -0.75
N SER A 122 -18.70 27.42 -1.92
CA SER A 122 -19.04 26.78 -3.20
C SER A 122 -18.16 25.57 -3.50
N ALA A 123 -16.84 25.67 -3.26
CA ALA A 123 -15.91 24.56 -3.52
C ALA A 123 -16.18 23.37 -2.59
N VAL A 124 -16.43 23.64 -1.30
CA VAL A 124 -16.79 22.62 -0.30
C VAL A 124 -18.10 21.93 -0.67
N SER A 125 -19.11 22.70 -1.10
CA SER A 125 -20.40 22.15 -1.51
C SER A 125 -20.27 21.23 -2.74
N SER A 126 -19.52 21.66 -3.76
CA SER A 126 -19.25 20.86 -4.96
C SER A 126 -18.48 19.58 -4.64
N PHE A 127 -17.50 19.65 -3.73
CA PHE A 127 -16.76 18.50 -3.27
C PHE A 127 -17.65 17.49 -2.53
N ARG A 128 -18.50 17.97 -1.62
CA ARG A 128 -19.46 17.13 -0.89
C ARG A 128 -20.41 16.40 -1.83
N GLU A 129 -20.94 17.10 -2.83
CA GLU A 129 -21.81 16.50 -3.86
C GLU A 129 -21.06 15.42 -4.66
N SER A 130 -19.89 15.75 -5.20
CA SER A 130 -19.07 14.81 -5.98
C SER A 130 -18.66 13.59 -5.16
N TYR A 131 -18.33 13.76 -3.88
CA TYR A 131 -17.99 12.67 -2.98
C TYR A 131 -19.20 11.77 -2.70
N LEU A 132 -20.37 12.34 -2.39
CA LEU A 132 -21.57 11.55 -2.11
C LEU A 132 -22.05 10.78 -3.35
N ASP A 133 -21.95 11.39 -4.53
CA ASP A 133 -22.23 10.72 -5.80
C ASP A 133 -21.26 9.53 -6.01
N ALA A 134 -19.95 9.75 -5.86
CA ALA A 134 -18.94 8.70 -5.94
C ALA A 134 -19.20 7.57 -4.92
N TRP A 135 -19.42 7.93 -3.65
CA TRP A 135 -19.75 7.00 -2.57
C TRP A 135 -20.99 6.17 -2.89
N GLN A 136 -22.06 6.80 -3.40
CA GLN A 136 -23.29 6.11 -3.75
C GLN A 136 -23.09 5.11 -4.89
N GLN A 137 -22.31 5.45 -5.92
CA GLN A 137 -21.97 4.50 -6.98
C GLN A 137 -21.19 3.30 -6.45
N LEU A 138 -20.23 3.55 -5.55
CA LEU A 138 -19.42 2.50 -4.92
C LEU A 138 -20.22 1.55 -4.03
N LEU A 139 -21.46 1.88 -3.62
CA LEU A 139 -22.33 0.93 -2.91
C LEU A 139 -22.71 -0.28 -3.76
N SER A 140 -22.51 -0.22 -5.09
CA SER A 140 -22.70 -1.35 -6.00
C SER A 140 -21.43 -2.19 -6.21
N THR A 141 -20.29 -1.77 -5.67
CA THR A 141 -18.99 -2.43 -5.83
C THR A 141 -18.72 -3.37 -4.65
N GLN A 142 -18.42 -4.64 -4.94
CA GLN A 142 -18.05 -5.63 -3.95
C GLN A 142 -16.57 -5.96 -4.04
N ASP A 143 -15.84 -5.76 -2.96
CA ASP A 143 -14.42 -6.08 -2.87
C ASP A 143 -14.18 -7.37 -2.08
N VAL A 144 -13.03 -8.01 -2.28
CA VAL A 144 -12.56 -9.08 -1.37
C VAL A 144 -12.24 -8.43 -0.02
N ARG A 145 -12.86 -8.92 1.06
CA ARG A 145 -12.72 -8.30 2.39
C ARG A 145 -11.27 -8.30 2.89
N ALA A 146 -10.51 -9.36 2.60
CA ALA A 146 -9.10 -9.48 3.00
C ALA A 146 -8.24 -8.31 2.50
N ASN A 147 -8.52 -7.78 1.31
CA ASN A 147 -7.81 -6.65 0.73
C ASN A 147 -7.81 -5.40 1.63
N PHE A 148 -8.86 -5.23 2.45
CA PHE A 148 -9.01 -4.10 3.37
C PHE A 148 -8.70 -4.44 4.83
N VAL A 149 -8.62 -5.72 5.20
CA VAL A 149 -8.33 -6.16 6.57
C VAL A 149 -6.83 -6.26 6.79
N ASP A 150 -6.16 -7.06 5.98
CA ASP A 150 -4.74 -7.39 6.12
C ASP A 150 -3.97 -7.22 4.80
N GLY A 151 -4.61 -6.67 3.76
CA GLY A 151 -4.00 -6.46 2.46
C GLY A 151 -3.56 -7.74 1.77
N ASP A 152 -4.13 -8.89 2.14
CA ASP A 152 -3.91 -10.16 1.47
C ASP A 152 -4.67 -10.18 0.13
N VAL A 153 -4.09 -9.49 -0.85
CA VAL A 153 -4.59 -9.43 -2.22
C VAL A 153 -4.25 -10.76 -2.88
N SER A 154 -5.27 -11.59 -3.09
CA SER A 154 -5.11 -12.80 -3.89
C SER A 154 -4.88 -12.43 -5.35
N GLU A 155 -4.01 -13.19 -6.02
CA GLU A 155 -3.91 -13.10 -7.49
C GLU A 155 -5.29 -13.37 -8.10
N ALA A 156 -5.63 -12.67 -9.19
CA ALA A 156 -6.95 -12.76 -9.84
C ALA A 156 -7.38 -14.21 -10.11
N GLU A 157 -6.41 -15.07 -10.43
CA GLU A 157 -6.58 -16.49 -10.75
C GLU A 157 -6.88 -17.36 -9.52
N LEU A 158 -6.54 -16.86 -8.33
CA LEU A 158 -6.77 -17.51 -7.04
C LEU A 158 -8.01 -16.95 -6.32
N GLU A 159 -8.59 -15.86 -6.82
CA GLU A 159 -9.87 -15.35 -6.33
C GLU A 159 -10.99 -16.37 -6.61
N ASP A 160 -11.47 -17.02 -5.56
CA ASP A 160 -12.63 -17.91 -5.62
C ASP A 160 -13.89 -17.17 -5.16
N GLU A 161 -15.05 -17.53 -5.71
CA GLU A 161 -16.37 -17.05 -5.27
C GLU A 161 -16.62 -17.32 -3.78
N SER A 162 -15.86 -18.24 -3.17
CA SER A 162 -15.92 -18.54 -1.74
C SER A 162 -15.25 -17.49 -0.84
N MET A 163 -14.47 -16.55 -1.39
CA MET A 163 -13.82 -15.50 -0.59
C MET A 163 -14.86 -14.52 -0.02
N PRO A 164 -14.79 -14.18 1.28
CA PRO A 164 -15.69 -13.19 1.87
C PRO A 164 -15.62 -11.84 1.14
N ARG A 165 -16.77 -11.36 0.68
CA ARG A 165 -16.92 -10.06 0.01
C ARG A 165 -17.43 -8.99 0.97
N VAL A 166 -17.16 -7.74 0.66
CA VAL A 166 -17.60 -6.56 1.43
C VAL A 166 -17.93 -5.42 0.47
N VAL A 167 -18.90 -4.57 0.80
CA VAL A 167 -19.04 -3.27 0.13
C VAL A 167 -18.34 -2.22 0.98
N LYS A 168 -17.08 -1.90 0.64
CA LYS A 168 -16.26 -1.06 1.54
C LYS A 168 -16.79 0.37 1.68
N ALA A 169 -17.48 0.90 0.66
CA ALA A 169 -18.16 2.18 0.75
C ALA A 169 -19.24 2.21 1.85
N ALA A 170 -19.94 1.10 2.10
CA ALA A 170 -20.93 1.02 3.18
C ALA A 170 -20.28 1.14 4.56
N HIS A 171 -19.05 0.65 4.73
CA HIS A 171 -18.31 0.82 5.98
C HIS A 171 -17.99 2.28 6.31
N LEU A 172 -18.00 3.21 5.34
CA LEU A 172 -17.77 4.64 5.59
C LEU A 172 -18.98 5.37 6.20
N ILE A 173 -20.15 4.72 6.26
CA ILE A 173 -21.39 5.30 6.80
C ILE A 173 -21.22 5.97 8.17
N PRO A 174 -20.52 5.37 9.17
CA PRO A 174 -20.35 6.01 10.48
C PRO A 174 -19.69 7.38 10.37
N ILE A 175 -18.65 7.50 9.56
CA ILE A 175 -17.96 8.77 9.31
C ILE A 175 -18.89 9.77 8.61
N LEU A 176 -19.61 9.34 7.58
CA LEU A 176 -20.50 10.26 6.83
C LEU A 176 -21.69 10.76 7.68
N VAL A 177 -22.16 9.94 8.64
CA VAL A 177 -23.16 10.37 9.64
C VAL A 177 -22.54 11.33 10.64
N ASP A 178 -21.32 11.05 11.13
CA ASP A 178 -20.59 11.92 12.05
C ASP A 178 -20.37 13.33 11.48
N HIS A 179 -20.04 13.39 10.19
CA HIS A 179 -19.88 14.65 9.45
C HIS A 179 -21.22 15.29 9.05
N GLY A 180 -22.36 14.64 9.31
CA GLY A 180 -23.69 15.14 8.99
C GLY A 180 -24.03 15.14 7.49
N TRP A 181 -23.27 14.42 6.66
CA TRP A 181 -23.50 14.35 5.21
C TRP A 181 -24.69 13.45 4.85
N ILE A 182 -24.94 12.44 5.70
CA ILE A 182 -26.09 11.54 5.60
C ILE A 182 -26.72 11.36 6.98
N LYS A 183 -28.00 10.99 7.03
CA LYS A 183 -28.71 10.72 8.30
C LYS A 183 -28.79 9.23 8.58
N ALA A 184 -28.59 8.83 9.83
CA ALA A 184 -28.73 7.44 10.27
C ALA A 184 -30.11 6.84 9.91
N GLU A 185 -31.19 7.62 10.02
CA GLU A 185 -32.54 7.21 9.63
C GLU A 185 -32.66 6.84 8.15
N GLN A 186 -31.93 7.55 7.27
CA GLN A 186 -31.93 7.25 5.83
C GLN A 186 -31.28 5.89 5.57
N ILE A 187 -30.19 5.59 6.28
CA ILE A 187 -29.47 4.31 6.16
C ILE A 187 -30.31 3.15 6.70
N GLN A 188 -30.98 3.31 7.85
CA GLN A 188 -31.88 2.28 8.37
C GLN A 188 -33.02 1.96 7.39
N ASN A 189 -33.59 2.98 6.75
CA ASN A 189 -34.63 2.78 5.75
C ASN A 189 -34.08 2.13 4.49
N PHE A 190 -32.88 2.55 4.05
CA PHE A 190 -32.20 1.94 2.91
C PHE A 190 -31.92 0.45 3.15
N ALA A 191 -31.36 0.09 4.31
CA ALA A 191 -31.07 -1.30 4.72
C ALA A 191 -32.27 -2.25 4.63
N ARG A 192 -33.49 -1.75 4.89
CA ARG A 192 -34.74 -2.53 4.80
C ARG A 192 -35.16 -2.87 3.36
N THR A 193 -34.63 -2.16 2.38
CA THR A 193 -35.04 -2.26 0.96
C THR A 193 -34.01 -2.95 0.07
N ILE A 194 -32.80 -3.21 0.58
CA ILE A 194 -31.70 -3.77 -0.19
C ILE A 194 -31.89 -5.28 -0.39
N SER A 195 -31.69 -5.72 -1.63
CA SER A 195 -31.72 -7.14 -2.01
C SER A 195 -30.33 -7.78 -2.06
N ASP A 196 -29.27 -6.99 -2.27
CA ASP A 196 -27.89 -7.50 -2.28
C ASP A 196 -27.48 -7.91 -0.85
N PRO A 197 -27.21 -9.21 -0.59
CA PRO A 197 -26.87 -9.69 0.74
C PRO A 197 -25.53 -9.14 1.24
N VAL A 198 -24.55 -8.90 0.37
CA VAL A 198 -23.23 -8.38 0.76
C VAL A 198 -23.36 -6.93 1.20
N LEU A 199 -24.03 -6.10 0.39
CA LEU A 199 -24.30 -4.70 0.74
C LEU A 199 -25.10 -4.60 2.04
N LYS A 200 -26.14 -5.43 2.20
CA LYS A 200 -26.94 -5.45 3.41
C LYS A 200 -26.09 -5.78 4.64
N GLN A 201 -25.26 -6.81 4.56
CA GLN A 201 -24.36 -7.17 5.65
C GLN A 201 -23.40 -6.02 5.99
N SER A 202 -22.77 -5.39 4.99
CA SER A 202 -21.85 -4.27 5.23
C SER A 202 -22.54 -3.05 5.85
N ILE A 203 -23.82 -2.81 5.55
CA ILE A 203 -24.61 -1.76 6.21
C ILE A 203 -24.99 -2.17 7.64
N ASP A 204 -25.36 -3.43 7.87
CA ASP A 204 -25.67 -3.93 9.21
C ASP A 204 -24.44 -3.79 10.13
N GLU A 205 -23.23 -4.09 9.63
CA GLU A 205 -21.95 -3.86 10.31
C GLU A 205 -21.73 -2.37 10.64
N ALA A 206 -22.00 -1.46 9.71
CA ALA A 206 -21.91 -0.02 9.95
C ALA A 206 -22.96 0.50 10.94
N LEU A 207 -24.17 -0.08 10.94
CA LEU A 207 -25.24 0.28 11.88
C LEU A 207 -24.89 -0.12 13.32
N MET A 208 -24.09 -1.18 13.54
CA MET A 208 -23.57 -1.52 14.88
C MET A 208 -22.72 -0.37 15.43
N VAL A 209 -21.78 0.13 14.63
CA VAL A 209 -20.93 1.27 14.99
C VAL A 209 -21.76 2.54 15.25
N LEU A 210 -22.79 2.79 14.43
CA LEU A 210 -23.71 3.91 14.68
C LEU A 210 -24.48 3.77 16.00
N GLY A 211 -24.73 2.55 16.48
CA GLY A 211 -25.26 2.28 17.81
C GLY A 211 -24.32 2.77 18.91
N ASP A 212 -23.01 2.52 18.76
CA ASP A 212 -21.98 2.98 19.71
C ASP A 212 -21.89 4.50 19.76
N MET A 213 -22.07 5.14 18.60
CA MET A 213 -22.11 6.58 18.47
C MET A 213 -23.42 7.21 18.99
N GLY A 214 -24.37 6.40 19.46
CA GLY A 214 -25.68 6.86 19.94
C GLY A 214 -26.60 7.42 18.84
N GLN A 215 -26.29 7.14 17.56
CA GLN A 215 -27.05 7.61 16.40
C GLN A 215 -28.25 6.72 16.08
N VAL A 216 -28.27 5.51 16.62
CA VAL A 216 -29.30 4.49 16.39
C VAL A 216 -29.61 3.79 17.72
N GLU A 217 -30.89 3.45 17.96
CA GLU A 217 -31.25 2.54 19.06
C GLU A 217 -30.54 1.20 18.84
N SER A 218 -29.61 0.86 19.73
CA SER A 218 -28.89 -0.41 19.69
C SER A 218 -29.90 -1.55 19.70
N SER A 219 -29.87 -2.42 18.67
CA SER A 219 -30.58 -3.69 18.76
C SER A 219 -29.88 -4.53 19.81
N PRO A 220 -30.56 -4.89 20.92
CA PRO A 220 -29.97 -5.81 21.87
C PRO A 220 -29.98 -7.21 21.26
N ASP A 221 -28.86 -7.89 21.42
CA ASP A 221 -28.66 -9.33 21.29
C ASP A 221 -28.42 -9.89 19.87
N ASN A 222 -27.25 -10.54 19.80
CA ASN A 222 -26.74 -11.45 18.77
C ASN A 222 -26.01 -10.75 17.62
N LEU A 223 -24.67 -10.74 17.66
CA LEU A 223 -23.85 -11.29 16.56
C LEU A 223 -22.32 -11.26 16.78
N ILE A 224 -21.78 -10.80 17.91
CA ILE A 224 -20.32 -10.84 18.12
C ILE A 224 -20.01 -11.55 19.45
N PRO A 225 -19.12 -12.58 19.45
CA PRO A 225 -18.61 -13.12 20.70
C PRO A 225 -17.89 -12.00 21.46
N GLU A 226 -18.29 -11.77 22.71
CA GLU A 226 -17.61 -10.84 23.62
C GLU A 226 -16.10 -11.04 23.54
N ASP A 227 -15.39 -10.09 22.93
CA ASP A 227 -13.95 -10.01 23.09
C ASP A 227 -13.72 -9.49 24.49
N ASN A 228 -13.40 -10.42 25.41
CA ASN A 228 -13.11 -10.17 26.81
C ASN A 228 -11.77 -9.41 26.98
N SER A 229 -11.57 -8.32 26.25
CA SER A 229 -10.58 -7.31 26.57
C SER A 229 -11.13 -6.46 27.71
N GLU A 230 -11.21 -7.07 28.91
CA GLU A 230 -11.30 -6.30 30.15
C GLU A 230 -10.23 -5.20 30.07
N SER A 231 -10.66 -3.93 30.09
CA SER A 231 -9.79 -2.77 30.17
C SER A 231 -8.92 -2.92 31.41
N ALA A 232 -7.73 -3.51 31.23
CA ALA A 232 -6.85 -3.85 32.31
C ALA A 232 -6.39 -2.56 32.98
N HIS A 233 -6.67 -2.43 34.27
CA HIS A 233 -6.05 -1.38 35.08
C HIS A 233 -4.53 -1.42 34.89
N PRO A 234 -3.84 -0.25 34.82
CA PRO A 234 -2.41 -0.20 34.55
C PRO A 234 -1.66 -1.11 35.51
N GLN A 235 -1.03 -2.15 34.96
CA GLN A 235 -0.29 -3.12 35.75
C GLN A 235 0.93 -2.43 36.37
N SER A 236 1.19 -2.67 37.66
CA SER A 236 2.44 -2.23 38.26
C SER A 236 3.65 -2.76 37.47
N PHE A 237 4.75 -2.01 37.40
CA PHE A 237 5.97 -2.42 36.68
C PHE A 237 6.43 -3.85 37.03
N THR A 238 6.29 -4.28 38.29
CA THR A 238 6.67 -5.64 38.71
C THR A 238 5.69 -6.70 38.19
N GLY A 239 4.41 -6.36 38.07
CA GLY A 239 3.38 -7.20 37.43
C GLY A 239 3.72 -7.44 35.97
N ILE A 240 4.05 -6.38 35.23
CA ILE A 240 4.45 -6.44 33.81
C ILE A 240 5.65 -7.37 33.60
N ILE A 241 6.73 -7.21 34.38
CA ILE A 241 7.91 -8.09 34.28
C ILE A 241 7.57 -9.56 34.57
N ARG A 242 6.61 -9.81 35.47
CA ARG A 242 6.13 -11.17 35.75
C ARG A 242 5.35 -11.73 34.56
N SER A 243 4.52 -10.93 33.91
CA SER A 243 3.75 -11.31 32.71
C SER A 243 4.67 -11.68 31.55
N ILE A 244 5.75 -10.92 31.33
CA ILE A 244 6.77 -11.26 30.30
C ILE A 244 7.42 -12.62 30.59
N LYS A 245 7.78 -12.87 31.85
CA LYS A 245 8.36 -14.17 32.26
C LYS A 245 7.36 -15.32 32.10
N ALA A 246 6.09 -15.08 32.41
CA ALA A 246 5.03 -16.07 32.23
C ALA A 246 4.87 -16.41 30.75
N MET A 247 4.81 -15.42 29.86
CA MET A 247 4.71 -15.63 28.41
C MET A 247 5.90 -16.44 27.85
N LEU A 248 7.13 -16.14 28.28
CA LEU A 248 8.31 -16.94 27.91
C LEU A 248 8.27 -18.39 28.42
N SER A 249 7.52 -18.65 29.49
CA SER A 249 7.34 -19.99 30.04
C SER A 249 6.16 -20.74 29.40
N ASP A 250 5.30 -20.02 28.67
CA ASP A 250 3.99 -20.47 28.16
C ASP A 250 3.94 -20.50 26.61
N GLU A 251 5.11 -20.49 25.93
CA GLU A 251 5.25 -20.54 24.45
C GLU A 251 4.60 -21.78 23.79
N HIS A 252 3.97 -22.66 24.58
CA HIS A 252 3.29 -23.87 24.15
C HIS A 252 1.80 -23.93 24.54
N GLN A 253 1.11 -22.79 24.65
CA GLN A 253 -0.35 -22.80 24.77
C GLN A 253 -1.00 -23.76 23.76
N GLU A 254 -2.00 -24.49 24.25
CA GLU A 254 -2.77 -25.52 23.53
C GLU A 254 -3.55 -24.89 22.36
N LEU A 255 -2.86 -24.59 21.27
CA LEU A 255 -3.52 -24.39 19.98
C LEU A 255 -4.09 -25.74 19.52
N PRO A 256 -5.29 -25.74 18.89
CA PRO A 256 -5.90 -26.97 18.39
C PRO A 256 -4.90 -27.79 17.57
N CYS A 257 -4.79 -29.08 17.88
CA CYS A 257 -3.77 -29.97 17.32
C CYS A 257 -3.99 -30.27 15.83
N ASP A 258 -5.17 -29.95 15.32
CA ASP A 258 -5.62 -30.12 13.95
C ASP A 258 -5.23 -28.95 13.02
N LEU A 259 -4.67 -27.86 13.54
CA LEU A 259 -4.23 -26.74 12.71
C LEU A 259 -2.95 -27.08 11.92
N PRO A 260 -2.87 -26.70 10.63
CA PRO A 260 -1.63 -26.82 9.86
C PRO A 260 -0.45 -26.11 10.56
N PRO A 261 0.79 -26.65 10.49
CA PRO A 261 1.94 -26.07 11.18
C PRO A 261 2.18 -24.58 10.91
N ARG A 262 1.99 -24.13 9.65
CA ARG A 262 2.09 -22.72 9.26
C ARG A 262 1.05 -21.85 9.97
N ARG A 263 -0.22 -22.29 10.03
CA ARG A 263 -1.30 -21.57 10.71
C ARG A 263 -1.07 -21.50 12.22
N ARG A 264 -0.58 -22.59 12.82
CA ARG A 264 -0.20 -22.63 14.23
C ARG A 264 0.92 -21.62 14.54
N TRP A 265 1.98 -21.60 13.72
CA TRP A 265 3.07 -20.64 13.87
C TRP A 265 2.59 -19.19 13.72
N TRP A 266 1.77 -18.90 12.71
CA TRP A 266 1.17 -17.57 12.53
C TRP A 266 0.34 -17.12 13.74
N LEU A 267 -0.51 -17.99 14.29
CA LEU A 267 -1.30 -17.68 15.49
C LEU A 267 -0.43 -17.39 16.72
N ILE A 268 0.67 -18.12 16.89
CA ILE A 268 1.64 -17.86 17.96
C ILE A 268 2.27 -16.47 17.77
N GLN A 269 2.68 -16.12 16.55
CA GLN A 269 3.24 -14.81 16.27
C GLN A 269 2.22 -13.68 16.49
N GLN A 270 0.96 -13.86 16.11
CA GLN A 270 -0.10 -12.89 16.38
C GLN A 270 -0.32 -12.66 17.87
N LYS A 271 -0.42 -13.74 18.66
CA LYS A 271 -0.51 -13.63 20.13
C LYS A 271 0.70 -12.92 20.73
N LEU A 272 1.91 -13.22 20.23
CA LEU A 272 3.13 -12.58 20.69
C LEU A 272 3.16 -11.08 20.36
N LEU A 273 2.73 -10.69 19.15
CA LEU A 273 2.63 -9.30 18.73
C LEU A 273 1.62 -8.54 19.61
N GLN A 274 0.42 -9.10 19.81
CA GLN A 274 -0.60 -8.52 20.69
C GLN A 274 -0.09 -8.36 22.12
N PHE A 275 0.60 -9.37 22.66
CA PHE A 275 1.23 -9.29 23.98
C PHE A 275 2.26 -8.17 24.06
N VAL A 276 3.14 -8.05 23.06
CA VAL A 276 4.15 -6.98 22.99
C VAL A 276 3.48 -5.61 22.94
N GLU A 277 2.45 -5.43 22.11
CA GLU A 277 1.72 -4.17 21.95
C GLU A 277 1.09 -3.70 23.27
N ILE A 278 0.34 -4.59 23.94
CA ILE A 278 -0.33 -4.30 25.22
C ILE A 278 0.70 -4.00 26.31
N THR A 279 1.71 -4.87 26.44
CA THR A 279 2.75 -4.71 27.48
C THR A 279 3.54 -3.42 27.27
N ALA A 280 3.82 -3.06 26.02
CA ALA A 280 4.49 -1.83 25.69
C ALA A 280 3.61 -0.59 25.99
N GLY A 281 2.31 -0.69 25.79
CA GLY A 281 1.32 0.32 26.17
C GLY A 281 1.34 0.60 27.67
N ASP A 282 1.25 -0.45 28.49
CA ASP A 282 1.31 -0.33 29.95
C ASP A 282 2.62 0.34 30.41
N LEU A 283 3.76 -0.08 29.84
CA LEU A 283 5.06 0.52 30.16
C LEU A 283 5.16 1.98 29.70
N THR A 284 4.55 2.31 28.58
CA THR A 284 4.49 3.69 28.07
C THR A 284 3.68 4.57 29.01
N GLN A 285 2.54 4.11 29.53
CA GLN A 285 1.77 4.83 30.54
C GLN A 285 2.59 5.07 31.82
N LEU A 286 3.36 4.09 32.28
CA LEU A 286 4.25 4.26 33.44
C LEU A 286 5.40 5.23 33.19
N LEU A 287 5.93 5.29 31.95
CA LEU A 287 6.91 6.31 31.55
C LEU A 287 6.28 7.71 31.59
N GLN A 288 5.05 7.85 31.10
CA GLN A 288 4.31 9.11 31.05
C GLN A 288 3.97 9.64 32.45
N SER A 289 3.57 8.76 33.37
CA SER A 289 3.28 9.15 34.75
C SER A 289 4.53 9.45 35.57
N GLY A 290 5.73 9.16 35.05
CA GLY A 290 7.01 9.29 35.75
C GLY A 290 7.27 8.20 36.79
N GLU A 291 6.39 7.20 36.91
CA GLU A 291 6.56 6.04 37.79
C GLU A 291 7.71 5.11 37.34
N LEU A 292 8.01 5.16 36.03
CA LEU A 292 9.12 4.48 35.39
C LEU A 292 10.01 5.49 34.68
N THR A 293 11.32 5.30 34.77
CA THR A 293 12.30 6.10 34.01
C THR A 293 12.90 5.26 32.89
N ALA A 294 13.27 5.89 31.77
CA ALA A 294 13.92 5.20 30.65
C ALA A 294 15.17 4.37 31.07
N PRO A 295 16.07 4.86 31.96
CA PRO A 295 17.18 4.04 32.47
C PRO A 295 16.72 2.81 33.25
N ARG A 296 15.64 2.92 34.04
CA ARG A 296 15.10 1.79 34.81
C ARG A 296 14.46 0.75 33.90
N LEU A 297 13.71 1.20 32.89
CA LEU A 297 13.13 0.33 31.85
C LEU A 297 14.23 -0.43 31.11
N ARG A 298 15.25 0.30 30.62
CA ARG A 298 16.42 -0.28 29.95
C ARG A 298 17.09 -1.36 30.80
N ASN A 299 17.42 -1.06 32.06
CA ASN A 299 18.10 -2.02 32.94
C ASN A 299 17.28 -3.31 33.18
N ALA A 300 15.96 -3.22 33.13
CA ALA A 300 15.07 -4.35 33.35
C ALA A 300 14.89 -5.24 32.12
N LEU A 301 14.83 -4.65 30.91
CA LEU A 301 14.45 -5.35 29.69
C LEU A 301 15.59 -5.54 28.68
N PHE A 302 16.46 -4.53 28.54
CA PHE A 302 17.46 -4.51 27.49
C PHE A 302 18.47 -5.65 27.63
N ASN A 303 18.69 -6.36 26.53
CA ASN A 303 19.61 -7.48 26.39
C ASN A 303 19.35 -8.62 27.40
N LYS A 304 18.07 -8.90 27.70
CA LYS A 304 17.65 -10.03 28.56
C LYS A 304 17.16 -11.24 27.78
N SER A 305 16.32 -11.01 26.77
CA SER A 305 15.88 -12.00 25.77
C SER A 305 15.29 -11.27 24.55
N PRO A 306 15.05 -11.97 23.42
CA PRO A 306 14.41 -11.37 22.25
C PRO A 306 13.05 -10.71 22.59
N LEU A 307 12.19 -11.39 23.37
CA LEU A 307 10.90 -10.81 23.78
C LEU A 307 11.07 -9.55 24.64
N HIS A 308 12.02 -9.54 25.59
CA HIS A 308 12.26 -8.34 26.41
C HIS A 308 12.75 -7.17 25.54
N ASN A 309 13.61 -7.43 24.55
CA ASN A 309 14.06 -6.41 23.60
C ASN A 309 12.89 -5.87 22.76
N ARG A 310 11.99 -6.74 22.28
CA ARG A 310 10.79 -6.34 21.53
C ARG A 310 9.90 -5.42 22.36
N VAL A 311 9.58 -5.82 23.60
CA VAL A 311 8.80 -4.99 24.53
C VAL A 311 9.50 -3.67 24.81
N TYR A 312 10.80 -3.68 25.08
CA TYR A 312 11.59 -2.46 25.33
C TYR A 312 11.52 -1.46 24.19
N LEU A 313 11.77 -1.91 22.96
CA LEU A 313 11.79 -1.06 21.77
C LEU A 313 10.39 -0.53 21.44
N GLU A 314 9.37 -1.39 21.57
CA GLU A 314 7.99 -1.00 21.34
C GLU A 314 7.51 0.03 22.38
N SER A 315 7.89 -0.11 23.65
CA SER A 315 7.61 0.93 24.68
C SER A 315 8.27 2.26 24.34
N LEU A 316 9.54 2.23 23.90
CA LEU A 316 10.21 3.47 23.49
C LEU A 316 9.55 4.07 22.26
N ARG A 317 9.12 3.25 21.29
CA ARG A 317 8.41 3.69 20.09
C ARG A 317 7.12 4.42 20.46
N GLN A 318 6.25 3.76 21.22
CA GLN A 318 4.96 4.32 21.63
C GLN A 318 5.16 5.60 22.45
N HIS A 319 6.14 5.61 23.37
CA HIS A 319 6.46 6.82 24.12
C HIS A 319 6.96 7.96 23.20
N ALA A 320 7.80 7.66 22.20
CA ALA A 320 8.31 8.64 21.24
C ALA A 320 7.24 9.25 20.34
N VAL A 321 6.25 8.46 19.93
CA VAL A 321 5.10 8.91 19.15
C VAL A 321 4.29 9.95 19.94
N ILE A 322 4.13 9.75 21.25
CA ILE A 322 3.32 10.62 22.11
C ILE A 322 4.12 11.85 22.55
N HIS A 323 5.39 11.69 22.93
CA HIS A 323 6.25 12.76 23.47
C HIS A 323 7.41 13.05 22.51
N LYS A 324 7.16 13.91 21.52
CA LYS A 324 8.17 14.42 20.58
C LYS A 324 9.23 15.24 21.34
N GLY A 325 10.22 14.59 21.95
CA GLY A 325 11.40 15.25 22.53
C GLY A 325 11.86 14.80 23.93
N ASP A 326 11.11 13.97 24.66
CA ASP A 326 11.44 13.62 26.06
C ASP A 326 12.36 12.39 26.22
N ILE A 327 12.73 11.73 25.12
CA ILE A 327 13.68 10.62 25.14
C ILE A 327 15.07 11.12 24.78
N SER A 328 16.10 10.71 25.53
CA SER A 328 17.50 10.94 25.14
C SER A 328 17.78 10.23 23.81
N ARG A 329 17.79 11.00 22.73
CA ARG A 329 18.05 10.54 21.36
C ARG A 329 19.37 9.78 21.29
N GLU A 330 20.41 10.29 21.96
CA GLU A 330 21.73 9.66 21.98
C GLU A 330 21.69 8.26 22.62
N GLN A 331 20.95 8.10 23.71
CA GLN A 331 20.83 6.82 24.40
C GLN A 331 20.09 5.79 23.54
N VAL A 332 18.99 6.17 22.90
CA VAL A 332 18.24 5.28 22.00
C VAL A 332 19.11 4.82 20.84
N VAL A 333 19.83 5.75 20.19
CA VAL A 333 20.75 5.42 19.09
C VAL A 333 21.85 4.48 19.57
N ALA A 334 22.43 4.70 20.76
CA ALA A 334 23.45 3.82 21.33
C ALA A 334 22.91 2.40 21.62
N ASP A 335 21.69 2.29 22.14
CA ASP A 335 21.07 1.00 22.46
C ASP A 335 20.72 0.22 21.18
N VAL A 336 20.17 0.90 20.19
CA VAL A 336 19.88 0.34 18.86
C VAL A 336 21.16 -0.14 18.19
N ARG A 337 22.23 0.68 18.19
CA ARG A 337 23.52 0.30 17.64
C ARG A 337 24.06 -0.95 18.31
N THR A 338 23.90 -1.06 19.63
CA THR A 338 24.31 -2.23 20.40
C THR A 338 23.53 -3.48 19.96
N LEU A 339 22.21 -3.38 19.80
CA LEU A 339 21.38 -4.50 19.32
C LEU A 339 21.73 -4.91 17.90
N LEU A 340 21.85 -3.96 16.97
CA LEU A 340 22.14 -4.26 15.56
C LEU A 340 23.54 -4.84 15.35
N SER A 341 24.48 -4.55 16.26
CA SER A 341 25.84 -5.10 16.26
C SER A 341 25.91 -6.52 16.82
N ASP A 342 24.85 -7.02 17.45
CA ASP A 342 24.79 -8.39 17.93
C ASP A 342 24.63 -9.36 16.76
N SER A 343 25.63 -10.23 16.57
CA SER A 343 25.61 -11.25 15.52
C SER A 343 24.62 -12.38 15.79
N GLU A 344 24.16 -12.53 17.04
CA GLU A 344 23.15 -13.52 17.43
C GLU A 344 21.72 -12.98 17.31
N LEU A 345 21.54 -11.70 16.93
CA LEU A 345 20.22 -11.12 16.71
C LEU A 345 19.56 -11.76 15.50
N ASP A 346 18.45 -12.47 15.74
CA ASP A 346 17.63 -13.09 14.71
C ASP A 346 17.01 -12.05 13.75
N ALA A 347 16.61 -12.50 12.57
CA ALA A 347 16.08 -11.64 11.51
C ALA A 347 14.82 -10.87 11.93
N ASP A 348 13.90 -11.52 12.64
CA ASP A 348 12.65 -10.88 13.10
C ASP A 348 12.94 -9.78 14.11
N SER A 349 13.82 -10.05 15.08
CA SER A 349 14.21 -9.06 16.09
C SER A 349 14.96 -7.88 15.45
N ARG A 350 15.79 -8.13 14.42
CA ARG A 350 16.43 -7.07 13.63
C ARG A 350 15.41 -6.22 12.88
N GLU A 351 14.40 -6.83 12.27
CA GLU A 351 13.35 -6.07 11.58
C GLU A 351 12.49 -5.25 12.55
N GLN A 352 12.20 -5.76 13.76
CA GLN A 352 11.52 -4.95 14.78
C GLN A 352 12.35 -3.74 15.20
N VAL A 353 13.68 -3.90 15.39
CA VAL A 353 14.58 -2.76 15.65
C VAL A 353 14.50 -1.74 14.51
N ASN A 354 14.59 -2.20 13.26
CA ASN A 354 14.50 -1.32 12.09
C ASN A 354 13.16 -0.58 12.04
N LYS A 355 12.04 -1.29 12.23
CA LYS A 355 10.68 -0.72 12.28
C LYS A 355 10.57 0.35 13.35
N THR A 356 11.00 0.07 14.58
CA THR A 356 10.99 1.05 15.68
C THR A 356 11.73 2.33 15.31
N ILE A 357 12.91 2.21 14.72
CA ILE A 357 13.70 3.38 14.32
C ILE A 357 13.04 4.16 13.18
N ARG A 358 12.53 3.46 12.15
CA ARG A 358 11.76 4.10 11.07
C ARG A 358 10.61 4.92 11.62
N HIS A 359 9.86 4.35 12.56
CA HIS A 359 8.72 5.02 13.20
C HIS A 359 9.13 6.23 14.02
N MET A 360 10.22 6.14 14.77
CA MET A 360 10.76 7.28 15.53
C MET A 360 11.24 8.40 14.61
N VAL A 361 11.86 8.07 13.48
CA VAL A 361 12.27 9.07 12.49
C VAL A 361 11.06 9.71 11.82
N SER A 362 10.05 8.92 11.44
CA SER A 362 8.87 9.44 10.73
C SER A 362 8.04 10.42 11.58
N VAL A 363 8.04 10.29 12.91
CA VAL A 363 7.38 11.24 13.82
C VAL A 363 8.29 12.37 14.29
N GLY A 364 9.55 12.40 13.82
CA GLY A 364 10.54 13.42 14.19
C GLY A 364 11.14 13.26 15.59
N ALA A 365 10.95 12.10 16.23
CA ALA A 365 11.58 11.80 17.52
C ALA A 365 13.09 11.55 17.39
N LEU A 366 13.52 11.00 16.24
CA LEU A 366 14.93 10.84 15.86
C LEU A 366 15.20 11.55 14.53
N ASP A 367 16.40 12.11 14.40
CA ASP A 367 16.85 12.70 13.14
C ASP A 367 17.45 11.60 12.23
N TYR A 368 17.11 11.61 10.94
CA TYR A 368 17.63 10.64 9.97
C TYR A 368 19.18 10.57 9.97
N SER A 369 19.85 11.72 10.12
CA SER A 369 21.31 11.80 10.17
C SER A 369 21.93 11.08 11.36
N ALA A 370 21.17 10.88 12.45
CA ALA A 370 21.66 10.20 13.66
C ALA A 370 21.65 8.66 13.52
N VAL A 371 20.95 8.13 12.52
CA VAL A 371 20.72 6.69 12.33
C VAL A 371 21.10 6.19 10.93
N SER A 372 21.55 7.07 10.05
CA SER A 372 21.90 6.72 8.66
C SER A 372 23.12 5.78 8.55
N ASP A 373 24.00 5.78 9.56
CA ASP A 373 25.16 4.88 9.65
C ASP A 373 24.81 3.46 10.11
N LEU A 374 23.56 3.24 10.58
CA LEU A 374 23.12 1.96 11.12
C LEU A 374 22.71 0.95 10.02
N GLY A 375 22.76 1.34 8.75
CA GLY A 375 22.35 0.49 7.63
C GLY A 375 20.84 0.23 7.58
N ILE A 376 20.03 1.06 8.24
CA ILE A 376 18.58 0.97 8.23
C ILE A 376 18.06 1.57 6.93
N TYR A 377 17.33 0.77 6.15
CA TYR A 377 16.66 1.26 4.95
C TYR A 377 15.39 2.01 5.32
N PHE A 378 15.31 3.27 4.90
CA PHE A 378 14.12 4.12 5.04
C PHE A 378 13.41 4.17 3.70
N SER A 379 12.33 3.40 3.58
CA SER A 379 11.48 3.48 2.39
C SER A 379 10.83 4.84 2.31
N ASN A 380 10.84 5.41 1.11
CA ASN A 380 9.95 6.52 0.79
C ASN A 380 8.74 5.96 0.05
N LEU A 381 7.71 5.61 0.82
CA LEU A 381 6.45 5.09 0.27
C LEU A 381 5.71 6.11 -0.61
N ARG A 382 6.07 7.40 -0.54
CA ARG A 382 5.52 8.48 -1.37
C ARG A 382 6.31 8.74 -2.64
N SER A 383 7.62 8.48 -2.67
CA SER A 383 8.41 8.86 -3.83
C SER A 383 8.33 7.85 -4.96
N HIS A 384 8.58 8.38 -6.14
CA HIS A 384 9.02 7.64 -7.31
C HIS A 384 10.12 6.65 -6.97
N VAL A 385 10.07 5.48 -7.60
CA VAL A 385 11.21 4.57 -7.62
C VAL A 385 12.35 5.30 -8.31
N SER A 386 13.49 5.49 -7.64
CA SER A 386 14.71 6.02 -8.24
C SER A 386 15.61 4.84 -8.62
N PRO A 387 15.48 4.27 -9.84
CA PRO A 387 16.04 2.95 -10.12
C PRO A 387 17.57 2.95 -9.99
N GLU A 388 18.20 4.05 -10.40
CA GLU A 388 19.66 4.18 -10.41
C GLU A 388 20.29 4.19 -9.01
N THR A 389 19.58 4.71 -8.00
CA THR A 389 20.09 4.76 -6.62
C THR A 389 19.63 3.56 -5.80
N ASP A 390 18.39 3.12 -6.02
CA ASP A 390 17.71 2.22 -5.09
C ASP A 390 17.83 0.74 -5.48
N LEU A 391 18.09 0.49 -6.77
CA LEU A 391 18.01 -0.83 -7.41
C LEU A 391 19.27 -1.22 -8.19
N ALA A 392 20.42 -0.59 -7.92
CA ALA A 392 21.64 -0.81 -8.69
C ALA A 392 22.08 -2.30 -8.73
N ARG A 393 21.90 -3.03 -7.63
CA ARG A 393 22.22 -4.47 -7.54
C ARG A 393 21.25 -5.30 -8.39
N GLU A 394 19.97 -5.01 -8.25
CA GLU A 394 18.86 -5.68 -8.95
C GLU A 394 18.97 -5.45 -10.46
N ILE A 395 19.26 -4.21 -10.88
CA ILE A 395 19.52 -3.84 -12.28
C ILE A 395 20.73 -4.60 -12.84
N ALA A 396 21.83 -4.69 -12.09
CA ALA A 396 23.02 -5.42 -12.52
C ALA A 396 22.76 -6.93 -12.66
N HIS A 397 21.98 -7.49 -11.75
CA HIS A 397 21.55 -8.89 -11.80
C HIS A 397 20.65 -9.15 -13.01
N ALA A 398 19.59 -8.37 -13.19
CA ALA A 398 18.68 -8.47 -14.33
C ALA A 398 19.39 -8.29 -15.68
N THR A 399 20.34 -7.35 -15.76
CA THR A 399 21.21 -7.15 -16.92
C THR A 399 22.01 -8.40 -17.26
N THR A 400 22.53 -9.08 -16.24
CA THR A 400 23.28 -10.33 -16.41
C THR A 400 22.36 -11.43 -16.93
N LEU A 401 21.16 -11.58 -16.36
CA LEU A 401 20.17 -12.56 -16.83
C LEU A 401 19.78 -12.30 -18.30
N LEU A 402 19.43 -11.06 -18.67
CA LEU A 402 19.09 -10.69 -20.05
C LEU A 402 20.21 -11.04 -21.05
N GLN A 403 21.47 -10.76 -20.69
CA GLN A 403 22.62 -11.10 -21.51
C GLN A 403 22.79 -12.62 -21.69
N ASN A 404 22.38 -13.44 -20.72
CA ASN A 404 22.44 -14.89 -20.83
C ASN A 404 21.23 -15.47 -21.57
N VAL A 405 20.04 -14.88 -21.40
CA VAL A 405 18.86 -15.19 -22.24
C VAL A 405 19.21 -14.99 -23.72
N ARG A 406 19.88 -13.88 -24.07
CA ARG A 406 20.35 -13.61 -25.44
C ARG A 406 21.23 -14.71 -26.02
N LYS A 407 22.00 -15.40 -25.17
CA LYS A 407 22.95 -16.46 -25.58
C LYS A 407 22.29 -17.83 -25.70
N LEU A 408 21.04 -18.01 -25.27
CA LEU A 408 20.33 -19.28 -25.41
C LEU A 408 20.16 -19.60 -26.91
N PRO A 409 20.72 -20.71 -27.41
CA PRO A 409 20.63 -21.08 -28.82
C PRO A 409 19.18 -21.22 -29.26
N GLU A 410 18.82 -20.63 -30.40
CA GLU A 410 17.47 -20.68 -30.99
C GLU A 410 16.32 -20.07 -30.17
N ILE A 411 16.49 -19.86 -28.86
CA ILE A 411 15.51 -19.27 -27.93
C ILE A 411 15.73 -17.77 -27.76
N GLY A 412 16.99 -17.34 -27.60
CA GLY A 412 17.31 -15.94 -27.29
C GLY A 412 16.84 -14.93 -28.35
N LYS A 413 16.58 -15.38 -29.57
CA LYS A 413 16.02 -14.55 -30.66
C LYS A 413 14.51 -14.29 -30.53
N HIS A 414 13.80 -15.06 -29.71
CA HIS A 414 12.37 -14.91 -29.46
C HIS A 414 12.07 -14.08 -28.22
N VAL A 415 13.09 -13.79 -27.39
CA VAL A 415 12.95 -12.96 -26.20
C VAL A 415 13.50 -11.57 -26.53
N LEU A 416 12.66 -10.55 -26.38
CA LEU A 416 13.08 -9.16 -26.53
C LEU A 416 14.19 -8.86 -25.52
N GLN A 417 15.17 -8.04 -25.91
CA GLN A 417 16.30 -7.66 -25.06
C GLN A 417 15.89 -6.58 -24.05
N MET A 418 14.84 -6.88 -23.28
CA MET A 418 14.29 -6.08 -22.22
C MET A 418 13.64 -6.95 -21.14
N ALA A 419 13.63 -6.46 -19.91
CA ALA A 419 12.88 -7.01 -18.79
C ALA A 419 12.14 -5.89 -18.06
N ALA A 420 11.09 -6.26 -17.34
CA ALA A 420 10.45 -5.44 -16.33
C ALA A 420 10.75 -6.03 -14.95
N LEU A 421 11.14 -5.18 -14.00
CA LEU A 421 11.40 -5.54 -12.60
C LEU A 421 10.25 -5.05 -11.74
N GLY A 422 9.68 -5.96 -10.95
CA GLY A 422 8.59 -5.72 -10.03
C GLY A 422 8.90 -6.20 -8.62
N GLY A 423 7.84 -6.45 -7.85
CA GLY A 423 7.93 -6.96 -6.49
C GLY A 423 8.13 -5.90 -5.41
N SER A 424 8.03 -6.37 -4.16
CA SER A 424 8.02 -5.52 -2.97
C SER A 424 9.30 -4.70 -2.79
N ARG A 425 10.45 -5.28 -3.18
CA ARG A 425 11.76 -4.63 -3.13
C ARG A 425 11.82 -3.43 -4.09
N VAL A 426 11.36 -3.61 -5.33
CA VAL A 426 11.33 -2.56 -6.36
C VAL A 426 10.38 -1.43 -5.96
N LYS A 427 9.22 -1.80 -5.40
CA LYS A 427 8.19 -0.86 -4.91
C LYS A 427 8.55 -0.21 -3.57
N GLY A 428 9.72 -0.54 -3.02
CA GLY A 428 10.34 0.09 -1.86
C GLY A 428 9.80 -0.36 -0.50
N TYR A 429 8.79 -1.23 -0.41
CA TYR A 429 8.21 -1.65 0.88
C TYR A 429 8.68 -3.04 1.35
N GLY A 430 9.38 -3.76 0.47
CA GLY A 430 10.04 -5.02 0.77
C GLY A 430 11.28 -4.84 1.64
N GLU A 431 11.72 -5.95 2.23
CA GLU A 431 12.98 -6.01 2.97
C GLU A 431 14.16 -6.00 1.98
N PRO A 432 15.40 -5.66 2.41
CA PRO A 432 16.57 -5.64 1.52
C PRO A 432 16.89 -6.99 0.85
N ASN A 433 16.37 -8.09 1.41
CA ASN A 433 16.49 -9.46 0.93
C ASN A 433 15.18 -9.99 0.32
N SER A 434 14.14 -9.15 0.15
CA SER A 434 12.96 -9.57 -0.59
C SER A 434 13.31 -9.82 -2.05
N ASP A 435 12.69 -10.84 -2.61
CA ASP A 435 12.87 -11.25 -4.00
C ASP A 435 12.38 -10.15 -4.97
N VAL A 436 12.89 -10.21 -6.20
CA VAL A 436 12.55 -9.29 -7.28
C VAL A 436 11.85 -10.08 -8.36
N ASP A 437 10.63 -9.66 -8.70
CA ASP A 437 9.89 -10.29 -9.77
C ASP A 437 10.46 -9.83 -11.11
N ILE A 438 10.87 -10.77 -11.95
CA ILE A 438 11.40 -10.50 -13.28
C ILE A 438 10.36 -10.90 -14.31
N THR A 439 10.02 -9.96 -15.18
CA THR A 439 9.13 -10.18 -16.31
C THR A 439 9.90 -10.06 -17.61
N LEU A 440 9.77 -11.06 -18.49
CA LEU A 440 10.39 -11.11 -19.81
C LEU A 440 9.34 -10.97 -20.91
N PHE A 441 9.69 -10.30 -22.00
CA PHE A 441 8.81 -10.06 -23.14
C PHE A 441 9.20 -10.98 -24.30
N ILE A 442 8.23 -11.80 -24.75
CA ILE A 442 8.38 -12.66 -25.91
C ILE A 442 7.93 -11.90 -27.16
N ALA A 443 8.76 -11.93 -28.19
CA ALA A 443 8.59 -11.15 -29.41
C ALA A 443 7.33 -11.58 -30.19
N PRO A 444 6.62 -10.64 -30.84
CA PRO A 444 5.33 -10.90 -31.49
C PRO A 444 5.39 -11.89 -32.67
N GLU A 445 6.55 -12.05 -33.30
CA GLU A 445 6.79 -13.00 -34.37
C GLU A 445 7.03 -14.45 -33.88
N THR A 446 7.11 -14.65 -32.57
CA THR A 446 7.41 -15.95 -31.96
C THR A 446 6.24 -16.92 -32.16
N PRO A 447 6.46 -18.11 -32.77
CA PRO A 447 5.39 -19.08 -32.92
C PRO A 447 4.92 -19.63 -31.56
N LEU A 448 3.62 -19.56 -31.27
CA LEU A 448 3.02 -20.09 -30.03
C LEU A 448 3.32 -21.58 -29.80
N GLY A 449 3.51 -22.37 -30.86
CA GLY A 449 3.92 -23.78 -30.76
C GLY A 449 5.29 -24.01 -30.12
N ARG A 450 6.11 -22.95 -29.96
CA ARG A 450 7.41 -23.01 -29.24
C ARG A 450 7.30 -22.61 -27.77
N ARG A 451 6.11 -22.32 -27.25
CA ARG A 451 5.89 -21.90 -25.85
C ARG A 451 6.57 -22.82 -24.85
N GLY A 452 6.30 -24.13 -24.91
CA GLY A 452 6.90 -25.09 -23.97
C GLY A 452 8.43 -25.10 -24.01
N GLU A 453 9.02 -25.05 -25.20
CA GLU A 453 10.49 -25.03 -25.39
C GLU A 453 11.11 -23.74 -24.82
N ILE A 454 10.49 -22.59 -25.06
CA ILE A 454 10.95 -21.28 -24.58
C ILE A 454 10.82 -21.21 -23.05
N THR A 455 9.65 -21.57 -22.51
CA THR A 455 9.40 -21.59 -21.06
C THR A 455 10.37 -22.50 -20.34
N GLU A 456 10.60 -23.73 -20.86
CA GLU A 456 11.54 -24.67 -20.26
C GLU A 456 12.97 -24.13 -20.25
N ALA A 457 13.45 -23.59 -21.38
CA ALA A 457 14.80 -23.05 -21.48
C ALA A 457 15.03 -21.84 -20.56
N ILE A 458 14.05 -20.93 -20.46
CA ILE A 458 14.11 -19.79 -19.55
C ILE A 458 14.08 -20.26 -18.09
N THR A 459 13.20 -21.19 -17.75
CA THR A 459 13.08 -21.74 -16.38
C THR A 459 14.39 -22.39 -15.94
N GLN A 460 15.02 -23.18 -16.81
CA GLN A 460 16.31 -23.80 -16.53
C GLN A 460 17.42 -22.76 -16.31
N LEU A 461 17.41 -21.67 -17.09
CA LEU A 461 18.36 -20.58 -16.93
C LEU A 461 18.19 -19.88 -15.58
N PHE A 462 16.96 -19.52 -15.20
CA PHE A 462 16.67 -18.82 -13.94
C PHE A 462 16.99 -19.71 -12.74
N ALA A 463 16.61 -21.00 -12.79
CA ALA A 463 16.96 -21.98 -11.76
C ALA A 463 18.49 -22.13 -11.59
N TYR A 464 19.27 -22.01 -12.67
CA TYR A 464 20.74 -22.01 -12.59
C TYR A 464 21.30 -20.82 -11.79
N TYR A 465 20.61 -19.68 -11.82
CA TYR A 465 20.96 -18.49 -11.02
C TYR A 465 20.36 -18.50 -9.61
N GLY A 466 19.55 -19.52 -9.26
CA GLY A 466 18.85 -19.59 -7.99
C GLY A 466 17.61 -18.69 -7.93
N GLU A 467 17.11 -18.27 -9.08
CA GLU A 467 15.95 -17.39 -9.22
C GLU A 467 14.67 -18.19 -9.47
N GLU A 468 13.52 -17.62 -9.10
CA GLU A 468 12.22 -18.15 -9.46
C GLU A 468 11.95 -18.03 -10.97
N GLN A 469 10.96 -18.77 -11.46
CA GLN A 469 10.58 -18.68 -12.86
C GLN A 469 10.06 -17.26 -13.16
N PRO A 470 10.58 -16.58 -14.20
CA PRO A 470 10.12 -15.24 -14.53
C PRO A 470 8.73 -15.28 -15.15
N ILE A 471 8.00 -14.19 -15.00
CA ILE A 471 6.73 -13.98 -15.70
C ILE A 471 7.00 -13.73 -17.18
N LEU A 472 6.27 -14.41 -18.06
CA LEU A 472 6.41 -14.26 -19.51
C LEU A 472 5.21 -13.49 -20.07
N ILE A 473 5.48 -12.35 -20.70
CA ILE A 473 4.50 -11.60 -21.49
C ILE A 473 4.68 -11.99 -22.96
N TRP A 474 3.68 -12.66 -23.52
CA TRP A 474 3.67 -13.01 -24.93
C TRP A 474 3.00 -11.90 -25.73
N LEU A 475 3.80 -11.15 -26.50
CA LEU A 475 3.24 -10.12 -27.37
C LEU A 475 2.67 -10.75 -28.64
N GLN A 476 1.67 -10.09 -29.21
CA GLN A 476 1.18 -10.33 -30.56
C GLN A 476 1.01 -9.00 -31.27
N GLU A 477 1.32 -8.96 -32.57
CA GLU A 477 1.16 -7.74 -33.37
C GLU A 477 -0.13 -7.80 -34.19
N GLN A 478 -0.99 -6.81 -34.03
CA GLN A 478 -2.21 -6.63 -34.81
C GLN A 478 -2.30 -5.19 -35.28
N GLN A 479 -2.39 -4.99 -36.60
CA GLN A 479 -2.52 -3.67 -37.22
C GLN A 479 -1.41 -2.67 -36.83
N GLY A 480 -0.21 -3.17 -36.53
CA GLY A 480 0.94 -2.35 -36.12
C GLY A 480 1.03 -2.04 -34.63
N TYR A 481 0.07 -2.47 -33.83
CA TYR A 481 0.06 -2.36 -32.37
C TYR A 481 0.36 -3.71 -31.71
N TYR A 482 0.87 -3.67 -30.50
CA TYR A 482 1.10 -4.85 -29.67
C TYR A 482 -0.06 -5.03 -28.69
N SER A 483 -0.46 -6.28 -28.49
CA SER A 483 -1.29 -6.70 -27.38
C SER A 483 -0.68 -7.92 -26.70
N ILE A 484 -1.13 -8.22 -25.48
CA ILE A 484 -0.73 -9.43 -24.76
C ILE A 484 -1.61 -10.58 -25.25
N HIS A 485 -1.01 -11.74 -25.50
CA HIS A 485 -1.74 -12.94 -25.85
C HIS A 485 -2.37 -13.54 -24.60
N ASP A 486 -3.69 -13.69 -24.61
CA ASP A 486 -4.46 -14.30 -23.52
C ASP A 486 -4.50 -15.84 -23.67
N PHE A 487 -3.73 -16.54 -22.83
CA PHE A 487 -3.76 -17.99 -22.75
C PHE A 487 -4.86 -18.43 -21.80
N LYS A 488 -5.95 -18.98 -22.36
CA LYS A 488 -7.13 -19.46 -21.61
C LYS A 488 -6.85 -20.53 -20.55
N ASP A 489 -5.66 -21.13 -20.55
CA ASP A 489 -5.31 -22.26 -19.70
C ASP A 489 -4.75 -21.82 -18.32
N GLY A 490 -4.67 -20.51 -18.03
CA GLY A 490 -4.34 -19.98 -16.69
C GLY A 490 -3.04 -20.55 -16.12
N GLU A 491 -1.98 -20.53 -16.93
CA GLU A 491 -0.69 -21.09 -16.51
C GLU A 491 0.04 -20.12 -15.57
N PRO A 492 0.51 -20.60 -14.40
CA PRO A 492 1.39 -19.81 -13.54
C PRO A 492 2.57 -19.24 -14.32
N HIS A 493 2.90 -17.97 -14.10
CA HIS A 493 4.00 -17.24 -14.76
C HIS A 493 3.79 -16.90 -16.25
N THR A 494 2.56 -16.95 -16.78
CA THR A 494 2.23 -16.34 -18.07
C THR A 494 1.22 -15.22 -17.87
N ALA A 495 1.59 -13.99 -18.21
CA ALA A 495 0.73 -12.83 -17.97
C ALA A 495 -0.41 -12.75 -19.00
N ASP A 496 -1.57 -12.28 -18.52
CA ASP A 496 -2.72 -11.91 -19.36
C ASP A 496 -2.77 -10.38 -19.63
N PRO A 497 -3.66 -9.90 -20.52
CA PRO A 497 -3.77 -8.47 -20.84
C PRO A 497 -4.20 -7.56 -19.68
N TYR A 498 -4.76 -8.11 -18.61
CA TYR A 498 -5.22 -7.38 -17.44
C TYR A 498 -4.20 -7.35 -16.30
N TRP A 499 -3.03 -7.97 -16.46
CA TRP A 499 -1.89 -7.80 -15.55
C TRP A 499 -1.22 -6.43 -15.75
N SER A 500 -2.04 -5.37 -15.74
CA SER A 500 -1.65 -3.99 -16.01
C SER A 500 -0.56 -3.51 -15.06
N HIS A 501 -0.54 -3.99 -13.81
CA HIS A 501 0.51 -3.67 -12.84
C HIS A 501 1.92 -4.09 -13.32
N LEU A 502 2.06 -5.15 -14.12
CA LEU A 502 3.35 -5.54 -14.71
C LEU A 502 3.80 -4.64 -15.86
N ILE A 503 2.88 -3.84 -16.41
CA ILE A 503 3.16 -2.86 -17.46
C ILE A 503 3.40 -1.49 -16.84
N PHE A 504 2.52 -1.08 -15.92
CA PHE A 504 2.49 0.27 -15.41
C PHE A 504 3.38 0.48 -14.19
N ASN A 505 3.59 -0.54 -13.35
CA ASN A 505 4.17 -0.39 -12.01
C ASN A 505 5.58 -1.00 -11.87
N THR A 506 6.23 -1.33 -13.00
CA THR A 506 7.54 -1.99 -13.02
C THR A 506 8.63 -1.11 -13.62
N VAL A 507 9.87 -1.31 -13.16
CA VAL A 507 11.05 -0.68 -13.75
C VAL A 507 11.47 -1.45 -15.00
N TYR A 508 11.63 -0.76 -16.12
CA TYR A 508 12.05 -1.38 -17.38
C TYR A 508 13.57 -1.30 -17.56
N ILE A 509 14.18 -2.38 -18.03
CA ILE A 509 15.62 -2.46 -18.31
C ILE A 509 15.82 -3.12 -19.66
N GLY A 510 16.58 -2.51 -20.56
CA GLY A 510 16.74 -3.07 -21.90
C GLY A 510 17.44 -2.16 -22.89
N GLU A 511 17.47 -2.59 -24.15
CA GLU A 511 17.88 -1.72 -25.26
C GLU A 511 16.84 -0.61 -25.47
N ASP A 512 17.30 0.64 -25.56
CA ASP A 512 16.45 1.85 -25.62
C ASP A 512 15.35 1.76 -26.70
N SER A 513 15.76 1.41 -27.92
CA SER A 513 14.85 1.24 -29.06
C SER A 513 13.82 0.12 -28.84
N THR A 514 14.17 -0.92 -28.08
CA THR A 514 13.26 -2.03 -27.79
C THR A 514 12.20 -1.60 -26.78
N ILE A 515 12.59 -0.91 -25.70
CA ILE A 515 11.66 -0.38 -24.71
C ILE A 515 10.70 0.62 -25.37
N GLN A 516 11.23 1.59 -26.12
CA GLN A 516 10.41 2.59 -26.82
C GLN A 516 9.44 1.94 -27.81
N THR A 517 9.89 0.95 -28.57
CA THR A 517 9.02 0.22 -29.51
C THR A 517 7.88 -0.47 -28.76
N VAL A 518 8.20 -1.23 -27.69
CA VAL A 518 7.18 -1.91 -26.90
C VAL A 518 6.21 -0.92 -26.28
N GLN A 519 6.67 0.14 -25.62
CA GLN A 519 5.79 1.14 -25.02
C GLN A 519 4.90 1.83 -26.06
N SER A 520 5.47 2.27 -27.19
CA SER A 520 4.72 2.97 -28.25
C SER A 520 3.64 2.12 -28.92
N LYS A 521 3.85 0.80 -28.98
CA LYS A 521 2.94 -0.14 -29.64
C LYS A 521 1.97 -0.82 -28.68
N LEU A 522 2.35 -1.02 -27.42
CA LEU A 522 1.56 -1.73 -26.41
C LEU A 522 0.62 -0.78 -25.64
N LEU A 523 1.11 0.37 -25.20
CA LEU A 523 0.33 1.30 -24.36
C LEU A 523 -0.95 1.85 -25.02
N PRO A 524 -1.01 2.09 -26.34
CA PRO A 524 -2.25 2.55 -26.97
C PRO A 524 -3.44 1.64 -26.69
N GLY A 525 -3.24 0.32 -26.60
CA GLY A 525 -4.32 -0.61 -26.26
C GLY A 525 -4.95 -0.36 -24.88
N TYR A 526 -4.18 0.17 -23.94
CA TYR A 526 -4.66 0.57 -22.61
C TYR A 526 -5.25 1.99 -22.61
N PHE A 527 -4.75 2.90 -23.44
CA PHE A 527 -5.25 4.28 -23.52
C PHE A 527 -6.57 4.42 -24.28
N PHE A 528 -6.83 3.51 -25.23
CA PHE A 528 -8.12 3.40 -25.92
C PHE A 528 -9.04 2.35 -25.27
N ALA A 529 -8.70 1.89 -24.06
CA ALA A 529 -9.57 1.02 -23.28
C ALA A 529 -10.92 1.71 -23.02
N SER A 530 -12.00 0.94 -23.10
CA SER A 530 -13.35 1.46 -22.95
C SER A 530 -13.87 1.15 -21.55
N ASP A 531 -14.73 2.03 -21.05
CA ASP A 531 -15.58 1.74 -19.89
C ASP A 531 -16.82 0.91 -20.29
N ALA A 532 -17.04 0.70 -21.59
CA ALA A 532 -18.09 -0.17 -22.10
C ALA A 532 -17.58 -1.62 -22.19
N VAL A 533 -18.48 -2.57 -21.89
CA VAL A 533 -18.23 -4.01 -22.07
C VAL A 533 -18.20 -4.35 -23.56
N ASP A 534 -17.06 -4.11 -24.22
CA ASP A 534 -16.75 -4.67 -25.53
C ASP A 534 -15.71 -5.79 -25.35
N PRO A 535 -16.02 -7.04 -25.73
CA PRO A 535 -15.10 -8.16 -25.61
C PRO A 535 -13.81 -8.01 -26.43
N ASN A 536 -13.71 -6.99 -27.30
CA ASN A 536 -12.51 -6.70 -28.09
C ASN A 536 -11.67 -5.55 -27.52
N THR A 537 -12.11 -4.89 -26.44
CA THR A 537 -11.36 -3.82 -25.79
C THR A 537 -11.08 -4.16 -24.34
N LEU A 538 -9.95 -3.70 -23.82
CA LEU A 538 -9.68 -3.80 -22.40
C LEU A 538 -10.69 -2.95 -21.62
N ASP A 539 -11.09 -3.47 -20.45
CA ASP A 539 -11.92 -2.76 -19.49
C ASP A 539 -11.02 -1.82 -18.67
N ARG A 540 -11.21 -0.52 -18.84
CA ARG A 540 -10.42 0.50 -18.15
C ARG A 540 -10.63 0.47 -16.64
N GLY A 541 -11.85 0.20 -16.17
CA GLY A 541 -12.16 0.07 -14.75
C GLY A 541 -11.35 -1.07 -14.12
N PHE A 542 -11.31 -2.23 -14.77
CA PHE A 542 -10.51 -3.37 -14.30
C PHE A 542 -9.00 -3.05 -14.31
N ILE A 543 -8.50 -2.36 -15.33
CA ILE A 543 -7.09 -1.93 -15.39
C ILE A 543 -6.75 -1.07 -14.17
N LEU A 544 -7.58 -0.06 -13.88
CA LEU A 544 -7.36 0.86 -12.76
C LEU A 544 -7.48 0.15 -11.41
N GLU A 545 -8.44 -0.75 -11.27
CA GLU A 545 -8.56 -1.59 -10.08
C GLU A 545 -7.28 -2.40 -9.83
N ARG A 546 -6.69 -3.00 -10.87
CA ARG A 546 -5.42 -3.74 -10.73
C ARG A 546 -4.24 -2.85 -10.36
N LEU A 547 -4.20 -1.60 -10.83
CA LEU A 547 -3.19 -0.63 -10.38
C LEU A 547 -3.39 -0.24 -8.91
N GLU A 548 -4.63 -0.03 -8.49
CA GLU A 548 -4.99 0.26 -7.11
C GLU A 548 -4.63 -0.90 -6.17
N GLN A 549 -5.04 -2.11 -6.52
CA GLN A 549 -4.75 -3.33 -5.75
C GLN A 549 -3.25 -3.46 -5.51
N ASP A 550 -2.43 -3.22 -6.53
CA ASP A 550 -0.98 -3.34 -6.44
C ASP A 550 -0.32 -2.25 -5.56
N TYR A 551 -0.65 -0.97 -5.80
CA TYR A 551 0.02 0.15 -5.13
C TYR A 551 -0.57 0.51 -3.76
N LEU A 552 -1.84 0.23 -3.51
CA LEU A 552 -2.51 0.59 -2.25
C LEU A 552 -2.74 -0.63 -1.38
N GLN A 553 -3.45 -1.64 -1.88
CA GLN A 553 -3.82 -2.79 -1.06
C GLN A 553 -2.58 -3.66 -0.77
N TYR A 554 -1.87 -4.09 -1.80
CA TYR A 554 -0.70 -4.94 -1.62
C TYR A 554 0.50 -4.18 -1.06
N ARG A 555 0.88 -3.04 -1.66
CA ARG A 555 2.04 -2.24 -1.18
C ARG A 555 1.81 -1.59 0.18
N LEU A 556 0.68 -0.90 0.40
CA LEU A 556 0.48 -0.13 1.64
C LEU A 556 -0.24 -0.92 2.73
N MET A 557 -1.39 -1.54 2.42
CA MET A 557 -2.23 -2.21 3.42
C MET A 557 -1.54 -3.44 4.02
N HIS A 558 -0.94 -4.28 3.17
CA HIS A 558 -0.42 -5.58 3.59
C HIS A 558 0.65 -5.45 4.69
N LYS A 559 1.80 -4.84 4.34
CA LYS A 559 2.91 -4.65 5.27
C LYS A 559 3.57 -3.29 5.15
N GLY A 560 3.50 -2.61 4.00
CA GLY A 560 4.30 -1.41 3.76
C GLY A 560 4.04 -0.31 4.79
N TYR A 561 2.77 0.04 5.03
CA TYR A 561 2.46 1.12 5.97
C TYR A 561 2.94 0.79 7.38
N ARG A 562 2.47 -0.31 8.00
CA ARG A 562 2.86 -0.67 9.38
C ARG A 562 4.37 -0.89 9.55
N ARG A 563 5.07 -1.33 8.50
CA ARG A 563 6.52 -1.57 8.53
C ARG A 563 7.34 -0.27 8.55
N HIS A 564 6.85 0.78 7.90
CA HIS A 564 7.62 2.02 7.70
C HIS A 564 7.07 3.22 8.46
N MET A 565 5.78 3.23 8.79
CA MET A 565 5.09 4.33 9.46
C MET A 565 4.37 3.83 10.73
N PRO A 566 4.38 4.62 11.82
CA PRO A 566 3.60 4.31 13.01
C PRO A 566 2.13 4.62 12.75
N PRO A 567 1.22 3.97 13.50
CA PRO A 567 -0.18 4.39 13.53
C PRO A 567 -0.30 5.87 13.92
N GLN A 568 -1.19 6.60 13.26
CA GLN A 568 -1.45 8.02 13.45
C GLN A 568 -2.89 8.30 13.88
N GLY A 569 -3.69 7.26 14.10
CA GLY A 569 -5.02 7.36 14.70
C GLY A 569 -6.07 6.61 13.90
N THR A 570 -6.92 5.88 14.60
CA THR A 570 -8.10 5.20 14.07
C THR A 570 -9.31 5.61 14.92
N PRO A 571 -10.53 5.64 14.38
CA PRO A 571 -11.71 5.86 15.19
C PRO A 571 -11.83 4.82 16.32
N GLU A 572 -12.11 5.28 17.54
CA GLU A 572 -12.30 4.43 18.71
C GLU A 572 -13.80 4.21 18.94
N TRP A 573 -14.32 3.13 18.35
CA TRP A 573 -15.69 2.65 18.55
C TRP A 573 -15.68 1.26 19.18
N GLU A 574 -16.69 0.94 20.00
CA GLU A 574 -16.80 -0.36 20.69
C GLU A 574 -16.83 -1.52 19.69
N HIS A 575 -17.61 -1.38 18.61
CA HIS A 575 -17.76 -2.36 17.53
C HIS A 575 -16.95 -2.01 16.28
N LYS A 576 -15.83 -1.27 16.39
CA LYS A 576 -15.01 -0.89 15.23
C LYS A 576 -14.57 -2.10 14.39
N ALA A 577 -14.33 -3.25 15.01
CA ALA A 577 -13.97 -4.49 14.31
C ALA A 577 -15.02 -4.94 13.27
N ALA A 578 -16.31 -4.62 13.46
CA ALA A 578 -17.37 -4.97 12.51
C ALA A 578 -17.14 -4.37 11.12
N VAL A 579 -16.55 -3.17 11.06
CA VAL A 579 -16.21 -2.43 9.84
C VAL A 579 -14.71 -2.52 9.49
N ASP A 580 -14.03 -3.53 10.03
CA ASP A 580 -12.58 -3.72 9.92
C ASP A 580 -11.77 -2.56 10.52
N GLY A 581 -12.29 -1.91 11.56
CA GLY A 581 -11.72 -0.71 12.23
C GLY A 581 -10.29 -0.85 12.73
N ASP A 582 -9.83 -2.08 12.97
CA ASP A 582 -8.46 -2.40 13.41
C ASP A 582 -7.44 -2.47 12.25
N SER A 583 -7.90 -2.44 11.01
CA SER A 583 -7.02 -2.42 9.83
C SER A 583 -6.36 -1.04 9.65
N VAL A 584 -5.24 -0.99 8.92
CA VAL A 584 -4.62 0.32 8.62
C VAL A 584 -5.43 1.16 7.65
N PHE A 585 -6.47 0.61 7.02
CA PHE A 585 -7.40 1.38 6.19
C PHE A 585 -7.99 2.60 6.90
N TRP A 586 -8.23 2.45 8.20
CA TRP A 586 -8.79 3.48 9.07
C TRP A 586 -7.75 4.44 9.64
N ASP A 587 -6.46 4.14 9.46
CA ASP A 587 -5.39 4.97 9.98
C ASP A 587 -5.26 6.27 9.19
N ALA A 588 -5.29 7.41 9.88
CA ALA A 588 -5.20 8.72 9.27
C ALA A 588 -3.94 8.89 8.39
N GLY A 589 -2.80 8.39 8.86
CA GLY A 589 -1.54 8.47 8.11
C GLY A 589 -1.52 7.53 6.90
N TYR A 590 -2.16 6.36 6.99
CA TYR A 590 -2.38 5.49 5.84
C TYR A 590 -3.24 6.19 4.79
N ARG A 591 -4.40 6.74 5.17
CA ARG A 591 -5.34 7.40 4.25
C ARG A 591 -4.69 8.58 3.52
N ARG A 592 -3.87 9.39 4.22
CA ARG A 592 -3.07 10.46 3.60
C ARG A 592 -2.10 9.92 2.54
N LEU A 593 -1.38 8.85 2.87
CA LEU A 593 -0.44 8.22 1.95
C LEU A 593 -1.17 7.60 0.75
N ALA A 594 -2.24 6.86 1.01
CA ALA A 594 -3.05 6.19 0.00
C ALA A 594 -3.69 7.18 -0.97
N THR A 595 -4.17 8.33 -0.49
CA THR A 595 -4.71 9.41 -1.32
C THR A 595 -3.66 9.94 -2.29
N ALA A 596 -2.47 10.30 -1.81
CA ALA A 596 -1.39 10.79 -2.66
C ALA A 596 -0.94 9.70 -3.67
N THR A 597 -0.73 8.47 -3.19
CA THR A 597 -0.34 7.35 -4.05
C THR A 597 -1.42 7.01 -5.09
N TYR A 598 -2.72 7.09 -4.77
CA TYR A 598 -3.81 6.90 -5.74
C TYR A 598 -3.72 7.95 -6.85
N LEU A 599 -3.62 9.22 -6.48
CA LEU A 599 -3.50 10.34 -7.43
C LEU A 599 -2.27 10.19 -8.33
N GLN A 600 -1.18 9.68 -7.78
CA GLN A 600 0.08 9.52 -8.48
C GLN A 600 0.14 8.30 -9.41
N THR A 601 -0.43 7.16 -8.99
CA THR A 601 -0.14 5.85 -9.61
C THR A 601 -1.36 5.15 -10.20
N VAL A 602 -2.57 5.46 -9.74
CA VAL A 602 -3.82 4.93 -10.30
C VAL A 602 -4.30 5.91 -11.36
N PHE A 603 -3.63 5.90 -12.51
CA PHE A 603 -3.89 6.80 -13.62
C PHE A 603 -3.59 6.12 -14.96
N VAL A 604 -4.61 6.02 -15.80
CA VAL A 604 -4.48 5.63 -17.21
C VAL A 604 -5.25 6.65 -18.05
N PRO A 605 -4.56 7.40 -18.92
CA PRO A 605 -5.18 8.32 -19.86
C PRO A 605 -6.25 7.64 -20.71
N GLN A 606 -7.34 8.34 -21.00
CA GLN A 606 -8.41 7.86 -21.88
C GLN A 606 -8.40 8.71 -23.15
N LEU A 607 -7.91 8.16 -24.25
CA LEU A 607 -7.78 8.87 -25.53
C LEU A 607 -8.98 8.57 -26.44
N HIS A 608 -9.31 9.51 -27.33
CA HIS A 608 -10.51 9.44 -28.19
C HIS A 608 -10.24 9.48 -29.70
#